data_AF-A0A4Q3VQ75-F1
#
_entry.id   AF-A0A4Q3VQ75-F1
#
_cell.length_a   1.000
_cell.length_b   1.000
_cell.length_c   1.000
_cell.angle_alpha   90.00
_cell.angle_beta   90.00
_cell.angle_gamma   90.00
#
_symmetry.space_group_name_H-M   'P 1'
#
loop_
_entity.id
_entity.type
_entity.pdbx_description
1 polymer ?
#
loop_
_entity_poly.entity_id
_entity_poly.type
_entity_poly.pdbx_seq_one_letter_code
_entity_poly.pdbx_strand_id
1 'polypeptide(L)'
;MPGESVYDQSFFDEIDEVSRVAARRIAPVLLDLVPAKSAIDVGGGRGVWSSVLKEAGVKQVLTVDGDYVDTSRLAIAREEFQAHDLERPLALDRKADLA
;
A
#
# COMPACT_ATOMS: atom_id res chain seq x y z
N MET A 1 23.77 -3.82 -18.55
CA MET A 1 24.03 -3.67 -17.11
C MET A 1 22.76 -4.12 -16.39
N PRO A 2 22.77 -5.13 -15.51
CA PRO A 2 21.55 -5.54 -14.85
C PRO A 2 21.12 -4.47 -13.84
N GLY A 3 19.93 -3.89 -14.08
CA GLY A 3 18.99 -3.42 -13.07
C GLY A 3 19.39 -2.26 -12.18
N GLU A 4 19.42 -1.03 -12.71
CA GLU A 4 18.96 0.09 -11.89
C GLU A 4 17.44 -0.07 -11.76
N SER A 5 16.98 -0.47 -10.57
CA SER A 5 15.56 -0.42 -10.24
C SER A 5 15.13 1.04 -10.34
N VAL A 6 14.18 1.35 -11.22
CA VAL A 6 13.52 2.68 -11.28
C VAL A 6 12.85 3.01 -9.92
N TYR A 7 12.59 1.98 -9.12
CA TYR A 7 12.12 2.07 -7.74
C TYR A 7 13.31 2.02 -6.77
N ASP A 8 14.05 3.12 -6.69
CA ASP A 8 15.08 3.31 -5.67
C ASP A 8 14.53 4.06 -4.43
N GLN A 9 15.38 4.28 -3.43
CA GLN A 9 14.96 4.95 -2.20
C GLN A 9 14.53 6.41 -2.42
N SER A 10 15.19 7.14 -3.33
CA SER A 10 14.82 8.51 -3.68
C SER A 10 13.43 8.56 -4.31
N PHE A 11 13.13 7.65 -5.22
CA PHE A 11 11.80 7.54 -5.82
C PHE A 11 10.71 7.38 -4.74
N PHE A 12 10.92 6.46 -3.79
CA PHE A 12 9.93 6.25 -2.73
C PHE A 12 9.84 7.45 -1.77
N ASP A 13 10.97 8.06 -1.42
CA ASP A 13 10.98 9.21 -0.51
C ASP A 13 10.22 10.41 -1.14
N GLU A 14 10.29 10.60 -2.46
CA GLU A 14 9.51 11.62 -3.19
C GLU A 14 8.02 11.28 -3.30
N ILE A 15 7.69 10.04 -3.68
CA ILE A 15 6.30 9.65 -3.92
C ILE A 15 5.51 9.50 -2.62
N ASP A 16 6.15 9.14 -1.50
CA ASP A 16 5.47 8.84 -0.24
C ASP A 16 4.73 10.07 0.29
N GLU A 17 5.37 11.24 0.29
CA GLU A 17 4.74 12.47 0.81
C GLU A 17 3.59 12.94 -0.08
N VAL A 18 3.81 12.93 -1.41
CA VAL A 18 2.76 13.31 -2.38
C VAL A 18 1.57 12.35 -2.29
N SER A 19 1.83 11.05 -2.18
CA SER A 19 0.81 10.02 -2.02
C SER A 19 0.05 10.19 -0.71
N ARG A 20 0.72 10.54 0.38
CA ARG A 20 0.07 10.77 1.68
C ARG A 20 -0.90 11.93 1.64
N VAL A 21 -0.51 13.03 1.00
CA VAL A 21 -1.39 14.20 0.82
C VAL A 21 -2.62 13.84 -0.02
N ALA A 22 -2.43 13.12 -1.12
CA ALA A 22 -3.53 12.67 -1.96
C ALA A 22 -4.47 11.70 -1.22
N ALA A 23 -3.90 10.67 -0.58
CA ALA A 23 -4.64 9.68 0.18
C ALA A 23 -5.48 10.32 1.29
N ARG A 24 -4.96 11.30 2.03
CA ARG A 24 -5.71 12.00 3.10
C ARG A 24 -6.91 12.77 2.59
N ARG A 25 -6.87 13.25 1.35
CA ARG A 25 -8.00 13.94 0.70
C ARG A 25 -9.02 12.96 0.13
N ILE A 26 -8.54 11.86 -0.45
CA ILE A 26 -9.38 10.91 -1.19
C ILE A 26 -10.01 9.87 -0.25
N ALA A 27 -9.29 9.37 0.75
CA ALA A 27 -9.75 8.30 1.62
C ALA A 27 -11.12 8.57 2.28
N PRO A 28 -11.42 9.76 2.83
CA PRO A 28 -12.74 10.02 3.40
C PRO A 28 -13.87 9.91 2.36
N VAL A 29 -13.66 10.50 1.18
CA VAL A 29 -14.65 10.44 0.08
C VAL A 29 -14.84 9.01 -0.41
N LEU A 30 -13.76 8.24 -0.52
CA LEU A 30 -13.82 6.84 -0.89
C LEU A 30 -14.59 6.01 0.15
N LEU A 31 -14.36 6.26 1.44
CA LEU A 31 -15.02 5.54 2.53
C LEU A 31 -16.48 5.93 2.73
N ASP A 32 -16.88 7.14 2.33
CA ASP A 32 -18.29 7.54 2.26
C ASP A 32 -19.05 6.75 1.17
N LEU A 33 -18.38 6.45 0.05
CA LEU A 33 -18.95 5.66 -1.04
C LEU A 33 -18.90 4.15 -0.77
N VAL A 34 -17.79 3.69 -0.19
CA VAL A 34 -17.53 2.29 0.14
C VAL A 34 -17.08 2.22 1.59
N PRO A 35 -17.99 1.94 2.55
CA PRO A 35 -17.68 1.91 3.98
C PRO A 35 -16.89 0.66 4.36
N ALA A 36 -15.65 0.58 3.86
CA ALA A 36 -14.76 -0.56 3.97
C ALA A 36 -14.24 -0.73 5.39
N LYS A 37 -14.22 -1.97 5.87
CA LYS A 37 -13.59 -2.36 7.15
C LYS A 37 -12.25 -3.05 6.91
N SER A 38 -12.03 -3.52 5.68
CA SER A 38 -10.83 -4.16 5.21
C SER A 38 -10.43 -3.63 3.82
N ALA A 39 -9.14 -3.40 3.60
CA ALA A 39 -8.60 -2.98 2.32
C ALA A 39 -7.37 -3.81 1.93
N ILE A 40 -7.17 -4.00 0.64
CA ILE A 40 -5.90 -4.45 0.08
C ILE A 40 -5.37 -3.39 -0.88
N ASP A 41 -4.07 -3.18 -0.89
CA ASP A 41 -3.38 -2.15 -1.67
C ASP A 41 -2.30 -2.85 -2.51
N VAL A 42 -2.64 -3.19 -3.75
CA VAL A 42 -1.78 -3.95 -4.67
C VAL A 42 -0.95 -2.98 -5.50
N GLY A 43 0.37 -3.08 -5.44
CA GLY A 43 1.27 -2.05 -5.95
C GLY A 43 1.36 -0.83 -5.01
N GLY A 44 1.09 -1.02 -3.71
CA GLY A 44 1.01 0.06 -2.73
C GLY A 44 2.36 0.56 -2.19
N GLY A 45 3.47 0.05 -2.71
CA GLY A 45 4.83 0.40 -2.31
C GLY A 45 5.06 0.20 -0.82
N ARG A 46 5.47 1.26 -0.13
CA ARG A 46 5.69 1.26 1.32
C ARG A 46 4.39 1.31 2.15
N GLY A 47 3.22 1.24 1.52
CA GLY A 47 1.92 1.18 2.18
C GLY A 47 1.40 2.54 2.64
N VAL A 48 1.73 3.63 1.96
CA VAL A 48 1.28 4.98 2.36
C VAL A 48 -0.24 5.11 2.32
N TRP A 49 -0.89 4.64 1.26
CA TRP A 49 -2.36 4.64 1.15
C TRP A 49 -3.00 3.78 2.23
N SER A 50 -2.48 2.56 2.42
CA SER A 50 -2.89 1.68 3.51
C SER A 50 -2.77 2.34 4.90
N SER A 51 -1.68 3.09 5.17
CA SER A 51 -1.52 3.82 6.43
C SER A 51 -2.62 4.86 6.65
N VAL A 52 -2.98 5.60 5.61
CA VAL A 52 -4.03 6.64 5.68
C VAL A 52 -5.42 6.02 5.78
N LEU A 53 -5.68 4.90 5.09
CA LEU A 53 -6.94 4.16 5.24
C LEU A 53 -7.13 3.67 6.68
N LYS A 54 -6.06 3.22 7.35
CA LYS A 54 -6.11 2.88 8.78
C LYS A 54 -6.43 4.09 9.66
N GLU A 55 -5.76 5.22 9.41
CA GLU A 55 -6.06 6.49 10.11
C GLU A 55 -7.54 6.88 9.95
N ALA A 56 -8.13 6.61 8.78
CA ALA A 56 -9.53 6.87 8.46
C ALA A 56 -10.53 5.81 8.98
N GLY A 57 -10.06 4.76 9.67
CA GLY A 57 -10.92 3.78 10.35
C GLY A 57 -11.01 2.40 9.69
N VAL A 58 -10.29 2.14 8.60
CA VAL A 58 -10.17 0.79 8.02
C VAL A 58 -9.34 -0.08 8.96
N LYS A 59 -9.92 -1.18 9.46
CA LYS A 59 -9.34 -1.96 10.57
C LYS A 59 -8.29 -2.96 10.13
N GLN A 60 -8.41 -3.45 8.91
CA GLN A 60 -7.54 -4.47 8.35
C GLN A 60 -7.02 -3.98 7.01
N VAL A 61 -5.70 -3.84 6.89
CA VAL A 61 -5.09 -3.52 5.60
C VAL A 61 -4.06 -4.58 5.27
N LEU A 62 -3.80 -4.75 3.97
CA LEU A 62 -2.68 -5.50 3.44
C LEU A 62 -2.11 -4.73 2.27
N THR A 63 -0.85 -4.35 2.32
CA THR A 63 -0.13 -3.85 1.16
C THR A 63 0.63 -4.99 0.52
N VAL A 64 0.51 -5.12 -0.81
CA VAL A 64 1.22 -6.13 -1.59
C VAL A 64 2.05 -5.43 -2.64
N ASP A 65 3.36 -5.66 -2.63
CA ASP A 65 4.28 -5.10 -3.62
C ASP A 65 5.52 -6.00 -3.78
N GLY A 66 6.45 -5.67 -4.67
CA GLY A 66 7.66 -6.47 -4.91
C GLY A 66 8.65 -6.50 -3.73
N ASP A 67 9.58 -7.45 -3.77
CA ASP A 67 10.66 -7.61 -2.78
C ASP A 67 11.71 -6.49 -2.82
N TYR A 68 11.65 -5.62 -3.83
CA TYR A 68 12.44 -4.39 -3.93
C TYR A 68 12.04 -3.31 -2.91
N VAL A 69 10.87 -3.41 -2.28
CA VAL A 69 10.43 -2.46 -1.25
C VAL A 69 11.23 -2.69 0.04
N ASP A 70 11.91 -1.63 0.51
CA ASP A 70 12.63 -1.67 1.78
C ASP A 70 11.64 -1.72 2.96
N THR A 71 11.50 -2.93 3.53
CA THR A 71 10.56 -3.17 4.63
C THR A 71 10.94 -2.47 5.95
N SER A 72 12.14 -1.90 6.08
CA SER A 72 12.51 -1.08 7.23
C SER A 72 11.92 0.34 7.20
N ARG A 73 11.37 0.74 6.05
CA ARG A 73 10.82 2.08 5.78
C ARG A 73 9.31 2.08 5.51
N LEU A 74 8.60 1.01 5.89
CA LEU A 74 7.16 0.91 5.68
C LEU A 74 6.41 2.01 6.46
N ALA A 75 5.36 2.54 5.86
CA ALA A 75 4.40 3.43 6.53
C ALA A 75 3.34 2.65 7.36
N ILE A 76 3.40 1.33 7.32
CA ILE A 76 2.50 0.38 7.99
C ILE A 76 3.30 -0.63 8.81
N ALA A 77 2.63 -1.44 9.63
CA ALA A 77 3.32 -2.50 10.36
C ALA A 77 3.87 -3.54 9.38
N ARG A 78 4.99 -4.19 9.73
CA ARG A 78 5.65 -5.17 8.86
C ARG A 78 4.72 -6.33 8.49
N GLU A 79 3.85 -6.73 9.41
CA GLU A 79 2.88 -7.81 9.27
C GLU A 79 1.73 -7.45 8.31
N GLU A 80 1.58 -6.17 7.98
CA GLU A 80 0.60 -5.65 7.03
C GLU A 80 1.18 -5.53 5.61
N PHE A 81 2.44 -5.92 5.41
CA PHE A 81 3.10 -5.93 4.10
C PHE A 81 3.44 -7.36 3.65
N GLN A 82 3.06 -7.68 2.41
CA GLN A 82 3.41 -8.92 1.73
C GLN A 82 4.23 -8.62 0.48
N ALA A 83 5.48 -9.08 0.47
CA ALA A 83 6.28 -9.08 -0.75
C ALA A 83 5.74 -10.14 -1.71
N HIS A 84 5.43 -9.77 -2.95
CA HIS A 84 4.93 -10.66 -4.00
C HIS A 84 5.32 -10.14 -5.38
N ASP A 85 5.76 -11.04 -6.25
CA ASP A 85 5.98 -10.75 -7.67
C ASP A 85 4.62 -10.53 -8.35
N LEU A 86 4.26 -9.26 -8.57
CA LEU A 86 2.96 -8.86 -9.13
C LEU A 86 2.75 -9.31 -10.58
N GLU A 87 3.80 -9.78 -11.28
CA GLU A 87 3.68 -10.40 -12.60
C GLU A 87 3.13 -11.85 -12.51
N ARG A 88 3.07 -12.42 -11.29
CA ARG A 88 2.53 -13.75 -11.02
C ARG A 88 1.17 -13.67 -10.33
N PRO A 89 0.32 -14.71 -10.49
CA PRO A 89 -0.97 -14.77 -9.81
C PRO A 89 -0.83 -14.57 -8.30
N LEU A 90 -1.52 -13.55 -7.78
CA LEU A 90 -1.64 -13.28 -6.36
C LEU A 90 -2.83 -14.07 -5.80
N ALA A 91 -2.53 -15.15 -5.08
CA ALA A 91 -3.55 -15.90 -4.35
C ALA A 91 -3.69 -15.34 -2.93
N LEU A 92 -4.91 -14.97 -2.57
CA LEU A 92 -5.24 -14.44 -1.24
C LEU A 92 -6.31 -15.31 -0.61
N ASP A 93 -6.10 -15.68 0.64
CA ASP A 93 -7.02 -16.55 1.39
C ASP A 93 -8.25 -15.79 1.92
N ARG A 94 -8.30 -14.46 1.72
CA ARG A 94 -9.37 -13.58 2.19
C ARG A 94 -9.72 -12.51 1.16
N LYS A 95 -11.00 -12.10 1.18
CA LYS A 95 -11.48 -10.92 0.45
C LYS A 95 -11.36 -9.68 1.34
N ALA A 96 -11.09 -8.54 0.71
CA ALA A 96 -11.21 -7.23 1.33
C ALA A 96 -12.48 -6.52 0.81
N ASP A 97 -12.98 -5.55 1.57
CA ASP A 97 -14.12 -4.72 1.16
C ASP A 97 -13.73 -3.73 0.05
N LEU A 98 -12.44 -3.34 0.02
CA LEU A 98 -11.82 -2.44 -0.94
C LEU A 98 -10.49 -3.03 -1.44
N ALA A 99 -10.22 -2.87 -2.74
CA ALA A 99 -8.98 -3.26 -3.41
C ALA A 99 -8.54 -2.16 -4.38
#